data_AF-A0A0D6PW78-F1
#
_entry.id   AF-A0A0D6PW78-F1
#
_cell.length_a   1.000
_cell.length_b   1.000
_cell.length_c   1.000
_cell.angle_alpha   90.00
_cell.angle_beta   90.00
_cell.angle_gamma   90.00
#
_symmetry.space_group_name_H-M   'P 1'
#
loop_
_entity.id
_entity.type
_entity.pdbx_description
1 polymer ?
#
loop_
_entity_poly.entity_id
_entity_poly.type
_entity_poly.pdbx_seq_one_letter_code
_entity_poly.pdbx_strand_id
1 'polypeptide(L)'
;MALIASRLHLVWIGTVCGKLKTDFRYSNTMGWNTFPVPTLTEKNRADLTRCAEDILLAREAHFPATIADLYDPDKMPDNLRAAHDRNDEVLERIYIGRRFRNDTERLEKLFDLYSKMIAKKGGKTKKKKDAA
;
A
#
# COMPACT_ATOMS: atom_id res chain seq x y z
N MET A 1 -1.43 -0.31 9.33
CA MET A 1 -0.95 -1.61 8.83
C MET A 1 -1.50 -1.93 7.44
N ALA A 2 -2.82 -1.90 7.23
CA ALA A 2 -3.49 -2.25 5.97
C ALA A 2 -2.84 -1.73 4.67
N LEU A 3 -2.46 -0.44 4.64
CA LEU A 3 -1.79 0.13 3.47
C LEU A 3 -0.41 -0.51 3.22
N ILE A 4 0.46 -0.57 4.25
CA ILE A 4 1.83 -1.07 4.12
C ILE A 4 1.86 -2.58 3.84
N ALA A 5 0.89 -3.31 4.38
CA ALA A 5 0.73 -4.75 4.22
C ALA A 5 0.07 -5.15 2.89
N SER A 6 -0.32 -4.18 2.04
CA SER A 6 -1.01 -4.45 0.78
C SER A 6 -0.07 -4.74 -0.39
N ARG A 7 -0.58 -5.47 -1.39
CA ARG A 7 0.11 -5.67 -2.67
C ARG A 7 0.37 -4.36 -3.39
N LEU A 8 -0.55 -3.39 -3.31
CA LEU A 8 -0.37 -2.07 -3.92
C LEU A 8 0.87 -1.34 -3.40
N HIS A 9 1.08 -1.37 -2.09
CA HIS A 9 2.28 -0.74 -1.50
C HIS A 9 3.54 -1.51 -1.83
N LEU A 10 3.51 -2.86 -1.80
CA LEU A 10 4.66 -3.68 -2.19
C LEU A 10 5.09 -3.41 -3.64
N VAL A 11 4.13 -3.35 -4.57
CA VAL A 11 4.39 -3.06 -5.99
C VAL A 11 4.95 -1.65 -6.17
N TRP A 12 4.45 -0.67 -5.42
CA TRP A 12 4.97 0.69 -5.42
C TRP A 12 6.43 0.76 -4.95
N ILE A 13 6.71 0.18 -3.78
CA ILE A 13 8.06 0.14 -3.21
C ILE A 13 9.02 -0.59 -4.14
N GLY A 14 8.62 -1.73 -4.71
CA GLY A 14 9.45 -2.50 -5.63
C GLY A 14 9.80 -1.77 -6.92
N THR A 15 9.04 -0.73 -7.27
CA THR A 15 9.22 0.09 -8.47
C THR A 15 9.97 1.39 -8.19
N VAL A 16 9.67 2.08 -7.09
CA VAL A 16 10.14 3.45 -6.83
C VAL A 16 11.30 3.50 -5.83
N CYS A 17 11.39 2.54 -4.91
CA CYS A 17 12.51 2.48 -3.99
C CYS A 17 13.75 1.86 -4.64
N GLY A 18 14.91 2.17 -4.07
CA GLY A 18 16.15 1.50 -4.45
C GLY A 18 16.14 0.03 -4.06
N LYS A 19 17.10 -0.72 -4.60
CA LYS A 19 17.35 -2.12 -4.24
C LYS A 19 18.78 -2.30 -3.77
N LEU A 20 19.00 -3.25 -2.88
CA LEU A 20 20.33 -3.77 -2.58
C LEU A 20 20.43 -5.12 -3.28
N LYS A 21 21.14 -5.17 -4.42
CA LYS A 21 21.08 -6.30 -5.35
C LYS A 21 19.62 -6.55 -5.77
N THR A 22 19.00 -7.64 -5.29
CA THR A 22 17.61 -8.01 -5.56
C THR A 22 16.64 -7.59 -4.46
N ASP A 23 17.15 -7.28 -3.27
CA ASP A 23 16.33 -7.03 -2.08
C ASP A 23 15.79 -5.60 -2.05
N PHE A 24 14.56 -5.45 -1.55
CA PHE A 24 13.96 -4.13 -1.41
C PHE A 24 14.71 -3.29 -0.37
N ARG A 25 15.13 -2.09 -0.76
CA ARG A 25 15.62 -1.09 0.18
C ARG A 25 14.54 -0.05 0.41
N TYR A 26 13.75 -0.27 1.46
CA TYR A 26 12.66 0.64 1.81
C TYR A 26 13.17 2.07 2.08
N SER A 27 12.50 3.06 1.51
CA SER A 27 12.82 4.48 1.72
C SER A 27 11.56 5.24 2.12
N ASN A 28 11.64 5.99 3.22
CA ASN A 28 10.55 6.87 3.61
C ASN A 28 10.34 7.96 2.55
N THR A 29 11.41 8.62 2.11
CA THR A 29 11.35 9.74 1.16
C THR A 29 10.88 9.34 -0.23
N MET A 30 11.36 8.21 -0.76
CA MET A 30 11.00 7.77 -2.13
C MET A 30 9.80 6.85 -2.15
N GLY A 31 9.57 6.04 -1.12
CA GLY A 31 8.51 5.05 -1.08
C GLY A 31 7.25 5.58 -0.40
N TRP A 32 7.32 5.78 0.91
CA TRP A 32 6.17 6.14 1.71
C TRP A 32 5.62 7.54 1.39
N ASN A 33 6.49 8.56 1.37
CA ASN A 33 6.09 9.96 1.16
C ASN A 33 5.53 10.23 -0.25
N THR A 34 5.77 9.32 -1.20
CA THR A 34 5.27 9.42 -2.57
C THR A 34 4.11 8.49 -2.85
N PHE A 35 3.78 7.56 -1.92
CA PHE A 35 2.72 6.57 -2.13
C PHE A 35 1.36 7.27 -2.28
N PRO A 36 0.72 7.16 -3.45
CA PRO A 36 -0.48 7.93 -3.74
C PRO A 36 -1.70 7.24 -3.13
N VAL A 37 -2.25 7.81 -2.07
CA VAL A 37 -3.46 7.33 -1.40
C VAL A 37 -4.66 8.20 -1.79
N PRO A 38 -5.76 7.61 -2.31
CA PRO A 38 -6.98 8.37 -2.60
C PRO A 38 -7.61 8.90 -1.31
N THR A 39 -8.57 9.83 -1.44
CA THR A 39 -9.30 10.31 -0.26
C THR A 39 -10.11 9.18 0.36
N LEU A 40 -9.80 8.86 1.63
CA LEU A 40 -10.49 7.81 2.38
C LEU A 40 -11.66 8.40 3.17
N THR A 41 -12.86 7.84 2.95
CA THR A 41 -14.04 8.07 3.79
C THR A 41 -13.87 7.43 5.17
N GLU A 42 -14.73 7.78 6.13
CA GLU A 42 -14.74 7.15 7.46
C GLU A 42 -14.98 5.64 7.36
N LYS A 43 -15.93 5.22 6.51
CA LYS A 43 -16.18 3.81 6.23
C LYS A 43 -14.93 3.10 5.69
N ASN A 44 -14.25 3.69 4.71
CA ASN A 44 -13.01 3.11 4.16
C ASN A 44 -11.96 2.93 5.25
N ARG A 45 -11.84 3.90 6.17
CA ARG A 45 -10.89 3.81 7.30
C ARG A 45 -11.28 2.69 8.25
N ALA A 46 -12.55 2.57 8.62
CA ALA A 46 -13.04 1.50 9.48
C ALA A 46 -12.79 0.12 8.85
N ASP A 47 -13.12 -0.06 7.57
CA ASP A 47 -12.93 -1.30 6.84
C ASP A 47 -11.44 -1.69 6.77
N LEU A 48 -10.55 -0.72 6.48
CA LEU A 48 -9.10 -0.95 6.47
C LEU A 48 -8.52 -1.20 7.87
N THR A 49 -9.05 -0.57 8.91
CA THR A 49 -8.66 -0.84 10.30
C THR A 49 -8.99 -2.28 10.67
N ARG A 50 -10.19 -2.75 10.34
CA ARG A 50 -10.57 -4.15 10.56
C ARG A 50 -9.67 -5.13 9.79
N CYS A 51 -9.36 -4.84 8.53
CA CYS A 51 -8.42 -5.66 7.76
C CYS A 51 -7.02 -5.71 8.40
N ALA A 52 -6.56 -4.59 8.95
CA ALA A 52 -5.30 -4.53 9.68
C ALA A 52 -5.33 -5.39 10.95
N GLU A 53 -6.41 -5.34 11.72
CA GLU A 53 -6.61 -6.15 12.93
C GLU A 53 -6.63 -7.64 12.58
N ASP A 54 -7.37 -8.04 11.54
CA ASP A 54 -7.43 -9.44 11.08
C ASP A 54 -6.05 -9.98 10.70
N ILE A 55 -5.19 -9.17 10.06
CA ILE A 55 -3.79 -9.56 9.76
C ILE A 55 -2.99 -9.74 11.05
N LEU A 56 -3.16 -8.86 12.04
CA LEU A 56 -2.45 -8.97 13.31
C LEU A 56 -2.89 -10.21 14.10
N LEU A 57 -4.19 -10.47 14.18
CA LEU A 57 -4.75 -11.66 14.81
C LEU A 57 -4.30 -12.95 14.10
N ALA A 58 -4.28 -12.94 12.76
CA ALA A 58 -3.80 -14.08 11.99
C ALA A 58 -2.33 -14.39 12.28
N ARG A 59 -1.48 -13.37 12.49
CA ARG A 59 -0.08 -13.56 12.89
C ARG A 59 0.04 -14.11 14.30
N GLU A 60 -0.72 -13.55 15.24
CA GLU A 60 -0.68 -13.95 16.65
C GLU A 60 -1.09 -15.40 16.87
N ALA A 61 -2.05 -15.89 16.09
CA ALA A 61 -2.53 -17.27 16.13
C ALA A 61 -1.44 -18.33 15.87
N HIS A 62 -0.27 -17.94 15.34
CA HIS A 62 0.84 -18.83 15.01
C HIS A 62 2.05 -18.67 15.93
N PHE A 63 1.91 -17.98 17.07
CA PHE A 63 2.97 -17.94 18.07
C PHE A 63 3.42 -19.37 18.46
N PRO A 64 4.72 -19.70 18.51
CA PRO A 64 5.89 -18.80 18.54
C PRO A 64 6.60 -18.55 17.19
N ALA A 65 5.95 -18.79 16.04
CA ALA A 65 6.57 -18.57 14.73
C ALA A 65 7.06 -17.12 14.55
N THR A 66 8.22 -16.95 13.91
CA THR A 66 8.78 -15.61 13.64
C THR A 66 8.10 -14.96 12.44
N ILE A 67 8.25 -13.64 12.27
CA ILE A 67 7.77 -12.95 11.07
C ILE A 67 8.41 -13.52 9.79
N ALA A 68 9.65 -13.99 9.85
CA ALA A 68 10.30 -14.64 8.70
C ALA A 68 9.59 -15.94 8.33
N ASP A 69 9.26 -16.78 9.32
CA ASP A 69 8.53 -18.04 9.10
C ASP A 69 7.13 -17.78 8.52
N LEU A 70 6.42 -16.79 9.06
CA LEU A 70 5.06 -16.44 8.63
C LEU A 70 4.98 -15.87 7.21
N TYR A 71 6.06 -15.27 6.71
CA TYR A 71 6.12 -14.63 5.40
C TYR A 71 7.00 -15.37 4.38
N ASP A 72 7.45 -16.58 4.70
CA ASP A 72 7.99 -17.52 3.72
C ASP A 72 6.89 -17.80 2.66
N PRO A 73 7.11 -17.49 1.37
CA PRO A 73 6.09 -17.66 0.33
C PRO A 73 5.48 -19.06 0.26
N ASP A 74 6.30 -20.08 0.51
CA ASP A 74 5.95 -21.50 0.38
C ASP A 74 5.28 -22.04 1.66
N LYS A 75 5.48 -21.36 2.79
CA LYS A 75 4.99 -21.81 4.11
C LYS A 75 4.02 -20.85 4.79
N MET A 76 3.72 -19.70 4.17
CA MET A 76 2.81 -18.72 4.75
C MET A 76 1.45 -19.37 5.05
N PRO A 77 0.98 -19.32 6.31
CA PRO A 77 -0.28 -19.94 6.71
C PRO A 77 -1.50 -19.42 5.94
N ASP A 78 -2.46 -20.30 5.66
CA ASP A 78 -3.63 -19.99 4.83
C ASP A 78 -4.50 -18.87 5.40
N ASN A 79 -4.69 -18.83 6.72
CA ASN A 79 -5.46 -17.75 7.37
C ASN A 79 -4.77 -16.38 7.22
N LEU A 80 -3.44 -16.33 7.27
CA LEU A 80 -2.66 -15.10 7.06
C LEU A 80 -2.73 -14.67 5.59
N ARG A 81 -2.59 -15.63 4.67
CA ARG A 81 -2.74 -15.38 3.23
C ARG A 81 -4.12 -14.84 2.90
N ALA A 82 -5.17 -15.42 3.45
CA ALA A 82 -6.54 -14.95 3.31
C ALA A 82 -6.77 -13.57 3.94
N ALA A 83 -6.14 -13.27 5.08
CA ALA A 83 -6.22 -11.94 5.69
C ALA A 83 -5.59 -10.86 4.79
N HIS A 84 -4.44 -11.14 4.17
CA HIS A 84 -3.83 -10.26 3.18
C HIS A 84 -4.68 -10.10 1.92
N ASP A 85 -5.24 -11.20 1.40
CA ASP A 85 -6.08 -11.13 0.21
C ASP A 85 -7.35 -10.28 0.44
N ARG A 86 -7.99 -10.40 1.62
CA ARG A 86 -9.12 -9.55 1.99
C ARG A 86 -8.73 -8.08 2.12
N ASN A 87 -7.58 -7.80 2.72
CA ASN A 87 -7.04 -6.44 2.80
C ASN A 87 -6.80 -5.84 1.41
N ASP A 88 -6.23 -6.62 0.49
CA ASP A 88 -6.03 -6.22 -0.90
C ASP A 88 -7.36 -6.00 -1.61
N GLU A 89 -8.38 -6.85 -1.39
CA GLU A 89 -9.71 -6.61 -1.96
C GLU A 89 -10.30 -5.26 -1.58
N VAL A 90 -10.32 -5.00 -0.28
CA VAL A 90 -10.91 -3.79 0.29
C VAL A 90 -10.16 -2.58 -0.25
N LEU A 91 -8.83 -2.64 -0.26
CA LEU A 91 -8.01 -1.53 -0.74
C LEU A 91 -8.19 -1.31 -2.25
N GLU A 92 -8.18 -2.36 -3.06
CA GLU A 92 -8.34 -2.24 -4.51
C GLU A 92 -9.73 -1.70 -4.90
N ARG A 93 -10.78 -2.12 -4.19
CA ARG A 93 -12.13 -1.54 -4.33
C ARG A 93 -12.15 -0.05 -3.99
N ILE A 94 -11.36 0.41 -3.01
CA ILE A 94 -11.22 1.84 -2.71
C ILE A 94 -10.53 2.59 -3.85
N TYR A 95 -9.56 1.99 -4.54
CA TYR A 95 -8.80 2.63 -5.62
C TYR A 95 -9.56 2.70 -6.95
N ILE A 96 -10.25 1.62 -7.34
CA ILE A 96 -10.89 1.51 -8.66
C ILE A 96 -12.29 0.87 -8.66
N GLY A 97 -12.85 0.52 -7.49
CA GLY A 97 -14.17 -0.12 -7.38
C GLY A 97 -14.20 -1.63 -7.66
N ARG A 98 -13.07 -2.23 -8.01
CA ARG A 98 -12.91 -3.68 -8.29
C ARG A 98 -11.47 -4.13 -7.99
N ARG A 99 -11.19 -5.43 -8.14
CA ARG A 99 -9.83 -5.97 -8.14
C ARG A 99 -9.04 -5.53 -9.37
N PHE A 100 -7.73 -5.33 -9.21
CA PHE A 100 -6.81 -5.17 -10.34
C PHE A 100 -6.54 -6.51 -11.02
N ARG A 101 -6.29 -6.48 -12.32
CA ARG A 101 -5.99 -7.65 -13.14
C ARG A 101 -4.58 -8.17 -12.92
N ASN A 102 -3.61 -7.27 -12.74
CA ASN A 102 -2.19 -7.58 -12.59
C ASN A 102 -1.42 -6.37 -12.01
N ASP A 103 -0.13 -6.56 -11.75
CA ASP A 103 0.74 -5.52 -11.19
C ASP A 103 1.00 -4.35 -12.15
N THR A 104 0.91 -4.57 -13.47
CA THR A 104 1.00 -3.49 -14.47
C THR A 104 -0.15 -2.51 -14.30
N GLU A 105 -1.40 -3.00 -14.20
CA GLU A 105 -2.58 -2.15 -13.98
C GLU A 105 -2.51 -1.42 -12.64
N ARG A 106 -1.97 -2.08 -11.59
CA ARG A 106 -1.72 -1.45 -10.29
C ARG A 106 -0.77 -0.26 -10.44
N LEU A 107 0.36 -0.45 -11.12
CA LEU A 107 1.37 0.60 -11.32
C LEU A 107 0.83 1.76 -12.15
N GLU A 108 0.15 1.48 -13.27
CA GLU A 108 -0.47 2.52 -14.11
C GLU A 108 -1.40 3.40 -13.28
N LYS A 109 -2.25 2.80 -12.44
CA LYS A 109 -3.16 3.56 -11.59
C LYS A 109 -2.42 4.37 -10.52
N LEU A 110 -1.40 3.80 -9.90
CA LEU A 110 -0.59 4.49 -8.89
C LEU A 110 0.13 5.69 -9.53
N PHE A 111 0.75 5.55 -10.70
CA PHE A 111 1.40 6.67 -11.39
C PHE A 111 0.42 7.76 -11.85
N ASP A 112 -0.79 7.40 -12.29
CA ASP A 112 -1.87 8.36 -12.57
C ASP A 112 -2.22 9.20 -11.32
N LEU A 113 -2.45 8.53 -10.18
CA LEU A 113 -2.77 9.20 -8.92
C LEU A 113 -1.60 10.06 -8.41
N TYR A 114 -0.38 9.55 -8.51
CA TYR A 114 0.82 10.30 -8.13
C TYR A 114 0.98 11.58 -8.96
N SER A 115 0.81 11.49 -10.29
CA SER A 115 0.90 12.65 -11.18
C SER A 115 -0.13 13.73 -10.82
N LYS A 116 -1.38 13.32 -10.52
CA LYS A 116 -2.44 14.23 -10.04
C LYS A 116 -2.09 14.86 -8.69
N MET A 117 -1.52 14.08 -7.77
CA MET A 117 -1.07 14.56 -6.45
C MET A 117 0.03 15.62 -6.59
N ILE A 118 1.01 15.41 -7.47
CA ILE A 118 2.09 16.36 -7.73
C ILE A 118 1.56 17.62 -8.43
N ALA A 119 0.68 17.50 -9.43
CA ALA A 119 0.08 18.64 -10.09
C ALA A 119 -0.69 19.55 -9.11
N LYS A 120 -1.46 18.95 -8.19
CA LYS A 120 -2.18 19.67 -7.12
C LYS A 120 -1.22 20.38 -6.15
N LYS A 121 -0.06 19.80 -5.85
CA LYS A 121 0.96 20.40 -4.98
C LYS A 121 1.67 21.57 -5.68
N GLY A 122 2.04 21.43 -6.95
CA GLY A 122 2.66 22.49 -7.77
C GLY A 122 1.75 23.69 -8.02
N GLY A 123 0.43 23.48 -8.07
CA GLY A 123 -0.55 24.58 -8.14
C GLY A 123 -0.65 25.43 -6.87
N LYS A 124 -0.30 24.87 -5.69
CA LYS A 124 -0.31 25.61 -4.42
C LYS A 124 0.92 26.49 -4.21
N THR A 125 2.06 26.16 -4.80
CA THR A 125 3.30 26.95 -4.69
C THR A 125 3.34 28.18 -5.60
N LYS A 126 2.60 28.18 -6.73
CA LYS A 126 2.52 29.35 -7.64
C LYS A 126 1.66 30.51 -7.14
N LYS A 127 0.94 30.37 -6.01
CA LYS A 127 -0.01 31.40 -5.52
C LYS A 127 0.56 32.38 -4.49
N LYS A 128 1.89 32.43 -4.31
CA LYS A 128 2.54 33.32 -3.33
C LYS A 128 3.79 33.99 -3.89
N LYS A 129 3.61 34.79 -4.94
CA LYS A 129 4.49 35.90 -5.34
C LYS A 129 3.66 36.81 -6.24
N ASP A 130 2.98 37.76 -5.60
CA ASP A 130 2.56 39.06 -6.14
C ASP A 130 1.83 39.78 -4.99
N ALA A 131 2.58 40.55 -4.20
CA ALA A 131 2.14 41.70 -3.41
C ALA A 131 3.24 42.13 -2.42
N ALA A 132 3.98 43.17 -2.79
CA ALA A 132 4.44 44.31 -1.99
C ALA A 132 5.62 44.98 -2.70
#